data_AF-A0A7K2XEU2-F1
#
_entry.id   AF-A0A7K2XEU2-F1
#
_cell.length_a   1.000
_cell.length_b   1.000
_cell.length_c   1.000
_cell.angle_alpha   90.00
_cell.angle_beta   90.00
_cell.angle_gamma   90.00
#
_symmetry.space_group_name_H-M   'P 1'
#
loop_
_entity.id
_entity.type
_entity.pdbx_description
1 polymer ?
#
loop_
_entity_poly.entity_id
_entity_poly.type
_entity_poly.pdbx_seq_one_letter_code
_entity_poly.pdbx_strand_id
1 'polypeptide(L)'
;RLTAAAQQARVRELAALGDFDQAAGAAARDSLAGTVTGPDVKNAERSLASLTDQPRLTEAERATDPAALEAALSARVEQMRGVESTLAAQRVDRLSALRDDDVTALELRLAYLGGCLLLAVGVSTYVARSLTRPLAVLRIGAARLAAAPDPAAEEPV
;
A
#
# COMPACT_ATOMS: atom_id res chain seq x y z
N ARG A 1 1.03 -42.42 23.47
CA ARG A 1 0.09 -41.29 23.23
C ARG A 1 0.78 -40.07 22.64
N LEU A 2 2.00 -39.73 23.07
CA LEU A 2 2.75 -38.57 22.54
C LEU A 2 3.19 -38.72 21.07
N THR A 3 3.66 -39.90 20.64
CA THR A 3 4.05 -40.16 19.24
C THR A 3 2.89 -39.96 18.26
N ALA A 4 1.70 -40.45 18.60
CA ALA A 4 0.50 -40.24 17.77
C ALA A 4 0.10 -38.76 17.67
N ALA A 5 0.24 -38.00 18.77
CA ALA A 5 -0.01 -36.55 18.76
C ALA A 5 1.03 -35.79 17.89
N ALA A 6 2.29 -36.21 17.93
CA ALA A 6 3.35 -35.64 17.09
C ALA A 6 3.09 -35.92 15.59
N GLN A 7 2.68 -37.13 15.23
CA GLN A 7 2.28 -37.47 13.86
C GLN A 7 1.09 -36.60 13.38
N GLN A 8 0.07 -36.44 14.21
CA GLN A 8 -1.07 -35.59 13.87
C GLN A 8 -0.67 -34.12 13.68
N ALA A 9 0.22 -33.60 14.53
CA ALA A 9 0.75 -32.25 14.40
C ALA A 9 1.53 -32.09 13.07
N ARG A 10 2.34 -33.09 12.71
CA ARG A 10 3.11 -33.07 11.44
C ARG A 10 2.21 -33.05 10.21
N VAL A 11 1.13 -33.85 10.20
CA VAL A 11 0.17 -33.84 9.08
C VAL A 11 -0.53 -32.48 8.95
N ARG A 12 -0.93 -31.86 10.07
CA ARG A 12 -1.55 -30.52 10.06
C ARG A 12 -0.59 -29.44 9.56
N GLU A 13 0.66 -29.52 9.97
CA GLU A 13 1.71 -28.61 9.51
C GLU A 13 1.90 -28.70 7.98
N LEU A 14 2.00 -29.92 7.45
CA LEU A 14 2.14 -30.15 6.00
C LEU A 14 0.94 -29.64 5.21
N ALA A 15 -0.28 -29.83 5.74
CA ALA A 15 -1.49 -29.29 5.14
C ALA A 15 -1.46 -27.76 5.09
N ALA A 16 -1.07 -27.11 6.20
CA ALA A 16 -0.97 -25.65 6.27
C ALA A 16 0.10 -25.08 5.30
N LEU A 17 1.22 -25.77 5.11
CA LEU A 17 2.23 -25.40 4.12
C LEU A 17 1.69 -25.53 2.68
N GLY A 18 0.93 -26.59 2.40
CA GLY A 18 0.26 -26.76 1.10
C GLY A 18 -0.76 -25.67 0.82
N ASP A 19 -1.56 -25.28 1.83
CA ASP A 19 -2.52 -24.18 1.72
C ASP A 19 -1.81 -22.83 1.49
N PHE A 20 -0.68 -22.60 2.18
CA PHE A 20 0.14 -21.42 1.95
C PHE A 20 0.69 -21.38 0.53
N ASP A 21 1.26 -22.49 0.02
CA ASP A 21 1.80 -22.54 -1.34
C ASP A 21 0.74 -22.25 -2.42
N GLN A 22 -0.52 -22.61 -2.17
CA GLN A 22 -1.64 -22.33 -3.07
C GLN A 22 -2.13 -20.88 -2.96
N ALA A 23 -2.15 -20.30 -1.76
CA ALA A 23 -2.71 -18.97 -1.51
C ALA A 23 -1.68 -17.83 -1.65
N ALA A 24 -0.38 -18.12 -1.48
CA ALA A 24 0.67 -17.12 -1.43
C ALA A 24 1.13 -16.66 -2.82
N GLY A 25 1.33 -15.35 -2.98
CA GLY A 25 1.98 -14.77 -4.17
C GLY A 25 3.44 -15.21 -4.29
N ALA A 26 4.03 -15.10 -5.50
CA ALA A 26 5.40 -15.55 -5.78
C ALA A 26 6.45 -15.01 -4.80
N ALA A 27 6.42 -13.71 -4.47
CA ALA A 27 7.36 -13.10 -3.52
C ALA A 27 7.28 -13.67 -2.10
N ALA A 28 6.08 -14.08 -1.65
CA ALA A 28 5.89 -14.69 -0.33
C ALA A 28 6.43 -16.13 -0.31
N ARG A 29 6.28 -16.87 -1.41
CA ARG A 29 6.87 -18.20 -1.58
C ARG A 29 8.39 -18.16 -1.64
N ASP A 30 8.97 -17.20 -2.36
CA ASP A 30 10.41 -17.02 -2.47
C ASP A 30 11.04 -16.65 -1.11
N SER A 31 10.36 -15.80 -0.34
CA SER A 31 10.78 -15.44 1.03
C SER A 31 10.79 -16.66 1.96
N LEU A 32 9.70 -17.45 1.96
CA LEU A 32 9.62 -18.67 2.75
C LEU A 32 10.69 -19.69 2.33
N ALA A 33 10.87 -19.90 1.02
CA ALA A 33 11.88 -20.80 0.49
C ALA A 33 13.31 -20.36 0.86
N GLY A 34 13.62 -19.06 0.80
CA GLY A 34 14.93 -18.52 1.16
C GLY A 34 15.26 -18.63 2.64
N THR A 35 14.27 -18.48 3.53
CA THR A 35 14.50 -18.48 4.98
C THR A 35 14.37 -19.88 5.60
N VAL A 36 13.43 -20.71 5.13
CA VAL A 36 13.06 -21.99 5.79
C VAL A 36 13.76 -23.20 5.17
N THR A 37 14.63 -23.03 4.16
CA THR A 37 15.43 -24.14 3.58
C THR A 37 16.88 -24.21 4.08
N GLY A 38 17.22 -23.41 5.10
CA GLY A 38 18.55 -23.39 5.71
C GLY A 38 18.99 -24.75 6.32
N PRO A 39 20.30 -24.94 6.54
CA PRO A 39 20.85 -26.21 7.03
C PRO A 39 20.27 -26.65 8.38
N ASP A 40 19.98 -25.71 9.29
CA ASP A 40 19.39 -26.00 10.60
C ASP A 40 17.94 -26.49 10.48
N VAL A 41 17.16 -25.90 9.56
CA VAL A 41 15.78 -26.33 9.30
C VAL A 41 15.77 -27.72 8.68
N LYS A 42 16.66 -27.99 7.72
CA LYS A 42 16.80 -29.34 7.12
C LYS A 42 17.17 -30.40 8.15
N ASN A 43 18.03 -30.07 9.11
CA ASN A 43 18.39 -31.00 10.18
C ASN A 43 17.21 -31.23 11.15
N ALA A 44 16.48 -30.18 11.52
CA ALA A 44 15.28 -30.29 12.35
C ALA A 44 14.19 -31.13 11.65
N GLU A 45 13.95 -30.92 10.35
CA GLU A 45 12.99 -31.69 9.56
C GLU A 45 13.37 -33.17 9.47
N ARG A 46 14.66 -33.49 9.32
CA ARG A 46 15.13 -34.87 9.29
C ARG A 46 14.91 -35.58 10.64
N SER A 47 15.19 -34.89 11.75
CA SER A 47 14.90 -35.41 13.09
C SER A 47 13.40 -35.59 13.33
N LEU A 48 12.58 -34.63 12.91
CA LEU A 48 11.12 -34.72 12.98
C LEU A 48 10.57 -35.87 12.14
N ALA A 49 11.10 -36.07 10.92
CA ALA A 49 10.70 -37.17 10.05
C ALA A 49 10.99 -38.52 10.70
N SER A 50 12.19 -38.73 11.26
CA SER A 50 12.52 -39.96 11.99
C SER A 50 11.57 -40.20 13.17
N LEU A 51 11.43 -39.20 14.05
CA LEU A 51 10.64 -39.30 15.28
C LEU A 51 9.13 -39.49 15.04
N THR A 52 8.65 -39.17 13.84
CA THR A 52 7.22 -39.31 13.46
C THR A 52 6.97 -40.44 12.46
N ASP A 53 8.00 -41.14 11.99
CA ASP A 53 7.85 -42.23 11.01
C ASP A 53 7.11 -43.45 11.59
N GLN A 54 7.26 -43.69 12.90
CA GLN A 54 6.71 -44.88 13.56
C GLN A 54 5.97 -44.54 14.86
N PRO A 55 4.92 -45.29 15.22
CA PRO A 55 4.13 -45.04 16.44
C PRO A 55 4.90 -45.35 17.75
N ARG A 56 6.12 -45.91 17.66
CA ARG A 56 7.03 -46.16 18.78
C ARG A 56 8.41 -45.60 18.45
N LEU A 57 9.07 -45.06 19.48
CA LEU A 57 10.45 -44.58 19.39
C LEU A 57 11.41 -45.77 19.40
N THR A 58 12.35 -45.76 18.45
CA THR A 58 13.48 -46.68 18.43
C THR A 58 14.45 -46.39 19.58
N GLU A 59 15.39 -47.30 19.83
CA GLU A 59 16.36 -47.16 20.94
C GLU A 59 17.34 -46.00 20.71
N ALA A 60 17.71 -45.75 19.45
CA ALA A 60 18.51 -44.59 19.05
C ALA A 60 17.75 -43.26 19.23
N GLU A 61 16.45 -43.23 18.95
CA GLU A 61 15.62 -42.03 19.15
C GLU A 61 15.43 -41.71 20.63
N ARG A 62 15.34 -42.73 21.50
CA ARG A 62 15.32 -42.55 22.96
C ARG A 62 16.63 -41.99 23.52
N ALA A 63 17.74 -42.09 22.78
CA ALA A 63 19.02 -41.48 23.14
C ALA A 63 19.18 -40.03 22.65
N THR A 64 18.18 -39.49 21.93
CA THR A 64 18.20 -38.09 21.47
C THR A 64 18.11 -37.14 22.65
N ASP A 65 18.99 -36.14 22.70
CA ASP A 65 18.97 -35.11 23.73
C ASP A 65 17.70 -34.23 23.60
N PRO A 66 16.77 -34.27 24.57
CA PRO A 66 15.54 -33.49 24.52
C PRO A 66 15.81 -31.98 24.54
N ALA A 67 16.89 -31.51 25.19
CA ALA A 67 17.20 -30.09 25.24
C ALA A 67 17.68 -29.56 23.88
N ALA A 68 18.52 -30.34 23.19
CA ALA A 68 18.95 -30.00 21.83
C ALA A 68 17.78 -30.00 20.84
N LEU A 69 16.84 -30.95 20.97
CA LEU A 69 15.64 -31.01 20.13
C LEU A 69 14.71 -29.81 20.38
N GLU A 70 14.46 -29.46 21.64
CA GLU A 70 13.64 -28.30 22.01
C GLU A 70 14.26 -26.99 21.49
N ALA A 71 15.60 -26.84 21.61
CA ALA A 71 16.32 -25.69 21.10
C ALA A 71 16.18 -25.58 19.56
N ALA A 72 16.34 -26.68 18.83
CA ALA A 72 16.21 -26.71 17.38
C ALA A 72 14.77 -26.37 16.91
N LEU A 73 13.76 -26.90 17.59
CA LEU A 73 12.35 -26.61 17.29
C LEU A 73 12.00 -25.15 17.60
N SER A 74 12.49 -24.63 18.73
CA SER A 74 12.30 -23.23 19.12
C SER A 74 12.96 -22.29 18.11
N ALA A 75 14.19 -22.59 17.68
CA ALA A 75 14.87 -21.82 16.65
C ALA A 75 14.09 -21.80 15.32
N ARG A 76 13.49 -22.94 14.92
CA ARG A 76 12.65 -23.01 13.73
C ARG A 76 11.37 -22.19 13.85
N VAL A 77 10.71 -22.21 15.02
CA VAL A 77 9.53 -21.36 15.29
C VAL A 77 9.90 -19.88 15.23
N GLU A 78 11.05 -19.51 15.77
CA GLU A 78 11.51 -18.11 15.74
C GLU A 78 11.82 -17.65 14.30
N GLN A 79 12.41 -18.53 13.48
CA GLN A 79 12.60 -18.24 12.04
C GLN A 79 11.25 -18.07 11.31
N MET A 80 10.26 -18.91 11.58
CA MET A 80 8.91 -18.77 11.01
C MET A 80 8.24 -17.45 11.44
N ARG A 81 8.39 -17.05 12.72
CA ARG A 81 7.91 -15.75 13.21
C ARG A 81 8.62 -14.58 12.55
N GLY A 82 9.91 -14.70 12.26
CA GLY A 82 10.65 -13.69 11.49
C GLY A 82 10.08 -13.50 10.07
N VAL A 83 9.74 -14.61 9.39
CA VAL A 83 9.09 -14.56 8.07
C VAL A 83 7.69 -13.95 8.16
N GLU A 84 6.90 -14.31 9.18
CA GLU A 84 5.57 -13.74 9.42
C GLU A 84 5.64 -12.21 9.64
N SER A 85 6.59 -11.74 10.45
CA SER A 85 6.84 -10.31 10.67
C SER A 85 7.20 -9.58 9.36
N THR A 86 8.04 -10.21 8.54
CA THR A 86 8.46 -9.65 7.24
C THR A 86 7.27 -9.55 6.27
N LEU A 87 6.44 -10.59 6.19
CA LEU A 87 5.22 -10.61 5.38
C LEU A 87 4.20 -9.57 5.85
N ALA A 88 4.05 -9.42 7.17
CA ALA A 88 3.18 -8.41 7.76
C ALA A 88 3.64 -6.99 7.38
N ALA A 89 4.94 -6.71 7.48
CA ALA A 89 5.53 -5.44 7.07
C ALA A 89 5.27 -5.16 5.58
N GLN A 90 5.56 -6.13 4.69
CA GLN A 90 5.32 -5.99 3.25
C GLN A 90 3.83 -5.72 2.92
N ARG A 91 2.91 -6.33 3.67
CA ARG A 91 1.47 -6.08 3.49
C ARG A 91 1.09 -4.66 3.92
N VAL A 92 1.65 -4.16 5.02
CA VAL A 92 1.45 -2.77 5.47
C VAL A 92 1.99 -1.78 4.45
N ASP A 93 3.19 -2.02 3.92
CA ASP A 93 3.79 -1.16 2.90
C ASP A 93 2.93 -1.11 1.63
N ARG A 94 2.41 -2.25 1.18
CA ARG A 94 1.54 -2.31 0.00
C ARG A 94 0.22 -1.56 0.19
N LEU A 95 -0.40 -1.68 1.37
CA LEU A 95 -1.63 -0.93 1.68
C LEU A 95 -1.35 0.57 1.79
N SER A 96 -0.19 0.94 2.33
CA SER A 96 0.23 2.34 2.42
C SER A 96 0.44 2.94 1.03
N ALA A 97 1.09 2.21 0.12
CA ALA A 97 1.26 2.64 -1.27
C ALA A 97 -0.07 2.86 -1.99
N LEU A 98 -1.04 1.94 -1.85
CA LEU A 98 -2.38 2.10 -2.44
C LEU A 98 -3.10 3.35 -1.89
N ARG A 99 -3.00 3.58 -0.57
CA ARG A 99 -3.57 4.77 0.06
C ARG A 99 -2.91 6.04 -0.48
N ASP A 100 -1.59 6.05 -0.57
CA ASP A 100 -0.84 7.23 -1.00
C ASP A 100 -1.10 7.54 -2.49
N ASP A 101 -1.28 6.52 -3.34
CA ASP A 101 -1.73 6.69 -4.73
C ASP A 101 -3.13 7.29 -4.81
N ASP A 102 -4.09 6.81 -4.00
CA ASP A 102 -5.45 7.34 -3.94
C ASP A 102 -5.47 8.80 -3.44
N VAL A 103 -4.66 9.11 -2.43
CA VAL A 103 -4.50 10.48 -1.90
C VAL A 103 -3.91 11.40 -2.96
N THR A 104 -2.88 10.95 -3.67
CA THR A 104 -2.24 11.72 -4.76
C THR A 104 -3.23 12.02 -5.88
N ALA A 105 -4.05 11.03 -6.26
CA ALA A 105 -5.09 11.22 -7.27
C ALA A 105 -6.15 12.26 -6.83
N LEU A 106 -6.53 12.24 -5.55
CA LEU A 106 -7.46 13.22 -4.99
C LEU A 106 -6.87 14.63 -4.95
N GLU A 107 -5.61 14.75 -4.53
CA GLU A 107 -4.88 16.01 -4.50
C GLU A 107 -4.82 16.64 -5.89
N LEU A 108 -4.50 15.85 -6.92
CA LEU A 108 -4.42 16.32 -8.29
C LEU A 108 -5.77 16.85 -8.81
N ARG A 109 -6.87 16.15 -8.49
CA ARG A 109 -8.23 16.57 -8.85
C ARG A 109 -8.61 17.88 -8.17
N LEU A 110 -8.30 18.02 -6.88
CA LEU A 110 -8.56 19.25 -6.12
C LEU A 110 -7.69 20.41 -6.62
N ALA A 111 -6.42 20.17 -6.91
CA ALA A 111 -5.52 21.17 -7.49
C ALA A 111 -6.05 21.67 -8.85
N TYR A 112 -6.52 20.76 -9.71
CA TYR A 112 -7.12 21.11 -11.00
C TYR A 112 -8.42 21.92 -10.84
N LEU A 113 -9.35 21.46 -9.99
CA LEU A 113 -10.60 22.18 -9.71
C LEU A 113 -10.35 23.57 -9.11
N GLY A 114 -9.45 23.66 -8.13
CA GLY A 114 -9.03 24.92 -7.53
C GLY A 114 -8.42 25.86 -8.55
N GLY A 115 -7.54 25.34 -9.42
CA GLY A 115 -6.95 26.09 -10.52
C GLY A 115 -8.00 26.63 -11.51
N CYS A 116 -8.96 25.80 -11.91
CA CYS A 116 -10.06 26.23 -12.78
C CYS A 116 -10.91 27.33 -12.15
N LEU A 117 -11.22 27.20 -10.85
CA LEU A 117 -11.99 28.19 -10.11
C LEU A 117 -11.24 29.51 -10.00
N LEU A 118 -9.94 29.48 -9.68
CA LEU A 118 -9.09 30.67 -9.64
C LEU A 118 -9.00 31.35 -11.01
N LEU A 119 -8.85 30.58 -12.09
CA LEU A 119 -8.86 31.11 -13.46
C LEU A 119 -10.21 31.75 -13.80
N ALA A 120 -11.32 31.09 -13.50
CA ALA A 120 -12.65 31.61 -13.75
C ALA A 120 -12.89 32.94 -13.01
N VAL A 121 -12.51 32.99 -11.73
CA VAL A 121 -12.59 34.21 -10.91
C VAL A 121 -11.67 35.29 -11.48
N GLY A 122 -10.44 34.95 -11.85
CA GLY A 122 -9.47 35.89 -12.43
C GLY A 122 -9.96 36.51 -13.74
N VAL A 123 -10.44 35.68 -14.67
CA VAL A 123 -11.01 36.13 -15.94
C VAL A 123 -12.27 36.96 -15.71
N SER A 124 -13.19 36.52 -14.85
CA SER A 124 -14.40 37.28 -14.53
C SER A 124 -14.08 38.65 -13.94
N THR A 125 -13.11 38.71 -13.03
CA THR A 125 -12.64 39.96 -12.42
C THR A 125 -11.98 40.88 -13.44
N TYR A 126 -11.16 40.32 -14.33
CA TYR A 126 -10.52 41.05 -15.43
C TYR A 126 -11.57 41.63 -16.39
N VAL A 127 -12.53 40.81 -16.83
CA VAL A 127 -13.61 41.24 -17.74
C VAL A 127 -14.44 42.34 -17.11
N ALA A 128 -14.85 42.19 -15.85
CA ALA A 128 -15.58 43.24 -15.12
C ALA A 128 -14.81 44.57 -15.07
N ARG A 129 -13.49 44.53 -14.86
CA ARG A 129 -12.64 45.73 -14.92
C ARG A 129 -12.47 46.29 -16.33
N SER A 130 -12.38 45.42 -17.33
CA SER A 130 -12.20 45.83 -18.72
C SER A 130 -13.43 46.50 -19.30
N LEU A 131 -14.66 46.09 -18.91
CA LEU A 131 -15.93 46.65 -19.39
C LEU A 131 -16.35 47.90 -18.62
N THR A 132 -15.96 48.04 -17.36
CA THR A 132 -16.29 49.23 -16.56
C THR A 132 -15.58 50.50 -17.05
N ARG A 133 -14.37 50.40 -17.62
CA ARG A 133 -13.66 51.54 -18.25
C ARG A 133 -14.37 52.13 -19.48
N PRO A 134 -14.68 51.36 -20.55
CA PRO A 134 -15.29 51.90 -21.76
C PRO A 134 -16.72 52.38 -21.53
N LEU A 135 -17.51 51.71 -20.67
CA LEU A 135 -18.87 52.14 -20.35
C LEU A 135 -18.89 53.47 -19.59
N ALA A 136 -17.90 53.75 -18.74
CA ALA A 136 -17.77 55.05 -18.08
C ALA A 136 -17.49 56.17 -19.08
N VAL A 137 -16.61 55.92 -20.07
CA VAL A 137 -16.31 56.90 -21.13
C VAL A 137 -17.52 57.16 -22.02
N LEU A 138 -18.25 56.11 -22.41
CA LEU A 138 -19.49 56.28 -23.19
C LEU A 138 -20.57 57.03 -22.42
N ARG A 139 -20.70 56.78 -21.11
CA ARG A 139 -21.67 57.51 -20.27
C ARG A 139 -21.30 58.99 -20.16
N ILE A 140 -20.01 59.30 -20.01
CA ILE A 140 -19.52 60.68 -19.93
C ILE A 140 -19.65 61.38 -21.29
N GLY A 141 -19.30 60.70 -22.39
CA GLY A 141 -19.44 61.22 -23.75
C GLY A 141 -20.90 61.49 -24.12
N ALA A 142 -21.80 60.56 -23.82
CA ALA A 142 -23.24 60.72 -24.04
C ALA A 142 -23.85 61.84 -23.17
N ALA A 143 -23.42 61.97 -21.92
CA ALA A 143 -23.86 63.07 -21.05
C ALA A 143 -23.38 64.43 -21.55
N ARG A 144 -22.16 64.51 -22.12
CA ARG A 144 -21.64 65.74 -22.72
C ARG A 144 -22.38 66.13 -23.99
N LEU A 145 -22.71 65.14 -24.84
CA LEU A 145 -23.52 65.35 -26.04
C LEU A 145 -24.95 65.80 -25.72
N ALA A 146 -25.56 65.24 -24.67
CA ALA A 146 -26.90 65.60 -24.24
C ALA A 146 -26.98 66.98 -23.55
N ALA A 147 -25.87 67.47 -22.99
CA ALA A 147 -25.77 68.80 -22.37
C ALA A 147 -25.27 69.89 -23.33
N ALA A 148 -24.93 69.55 -24.58
CA ALA A 148 -24.48 70.49 -25.59
C ALA A 148 -25.69 71.27 -26.18
N PRO A 149 -25.67 72.61 -26.19
CA PRO A 149 -26.80 73.40 -26.70
C PRO A 149 -26.99 73.36 -28.23
N ASP A 150 -26.00 72.91 -29.00
CA ASP A 150 -26.07 72.82 -30.46
C ASP A 150 -25.15 71.68 -31.00
N PRO A 151 -25.68 70.59 -31.60
CA PRO A 151 -24.91 69.38 -31.93
C PRO A 151 -24.16 69.40 -33.27
N ALA A 152 -24.06 70.54 -33.97
CA ALA A 152 -23.48 70.62 -35.31
C ALA A 152 -22.24 71.55 -35.44
N ALA A 153 -21.68 72.06 -34.35
CA ALA A 153 -20.68 73.15 -34.42
C ALA A 153 -19.22 72.79 -34.07
N GLU A 154 -18.86 71.53 -33.77
CA GLU A 154 -17.44 71.18 -33.54
C GLU A 154 -16.96 70.04 -34.44
N GLU A 155 -15.95 70.35 -35.25
CA GLU A 155 -15.24 69.42 -36.13
C GLU A 155 -14.53 68.31 -35.34
N PRO A 156 -14.45 67.09 -35.90
CA PRO A 156 -13.79 65.97 -35.25
C PRO A 156 -12.27 66.14 -35.26
N VAL A 157 -11.66 66.15 -34.06
CA VAL A 157 -10.23 65.88 -33.83
C VAL A 157 -10.01 64.46 -33.35
#